data_AF-A0A1F8T1U1-F1
#
_entry.id   AF-A0A1F8T1U1-F1
#
_cell.length_a   1.000
_cell.length_b   1.000
_cell.length_c   1.000
_cell.angle_alpha   90.00
_cell.angle_beta   90.00
_cell.angle_gamma   90.00
#
_symmetry.space_group_name_H-M   'P 1'
#
loop_
_entity.id
_entity.type
_entity.pdbx_description
1 polymer ?
#
loop_
_entity_poly.entity_id
_entity_poly.type
_entity_poly.pdbx_seq_one_letter_code
_entity_poly.pdbx_strand_id
1 'polypeptide(L)'
;MSRRLLQLAYYLSFIIFPLLVMGLASQRLANIPLRLLVFCILSLGGAWLFRTARPKQGWGTALLLTSLGYGTAYKLASFIPDVSNYPFSLGWSEASRYYYASLWFSNQVYGITEPPSVLHPSRYLLQSLPFILPHSSLLLHRLWQVVLWVVSASLTSWLFVRRLHPVGQKRSLVTTLCIIFFAFLFLFQGPVYYHLLAIVILLLWGFDSTHFWRSLILVLVASVWAGISRVNWLPVPGLLAAALYLMECRMEGKSLWRYLVPPVIWVLAGTGIAFASQQAYQLWSGNPAAWFGSSFSSDLLWYRLLPNRTFPMGILPSAVFVSLPLIGLMVSCLLNRWREYHPIRLVGLAAILLVLFLGGIIVSVKIGGGSNLHNLDAYLTLLLVISGYIYFARFRPDGTAQIHESGHASAPRALSESRKSIEVFFIGVALIFPLYFTLSVGGALPTRDYSAANAALQTINSATQQAVKGGGEVLFISQRQLVTFNYVQEVNLVPEDELVFLMEMAMSDNSTYLDAFHTDISHQRFAMIVSEPLTAQFQGRSHSFGEENDAWVERVSEPILCYYQPSMQLDAAGVILYTPRLDPCK
;
A
#
# COMPACT_ATOMS: atom_id res chain seq x y z
N MET A 1 17.54 40.77 -5.49
CA MET A 1 17.71 39.38 -5.99
C MET A 1 16.83 39.17 -7.21
N SER A 2 17.37 38.65 -8.32
CA SER A 2 16.57 38.38 -9.53
C SER A 2 15.43 37.40 -9.24
N ARG A 3 14.24 37.57 -9.84
CA ARG A 3 13.10 36.65 -9.68
C ARG A 3 13.46 35.20 -10.01
N ARG A 4 14.41 34.98 -10.93
CA ARG A 4 14.92 33.64 -11.25
C ARG A 4 15.70 33.01 -10.10
N LEU A 5 16.49 33.80 -9.38
CA LEU A 5 17.24 33.34 -8.20
C LEU A 5 16.28 32.98 -7.06
N LEU A 6 15.21 33.74 -6.84
CA LEU A 6 14.17 33.40 -5.87
C LEU A 6 13.43 32.10 -6.22
N GLN A 7 13.15 31.87 -7.51
CA GLN A 7 12.53 30.62 -7.96
C GLN A 7 13.47 29.43 -7.76
N LEU A 8 14.75 29.58 -8.11
CA LEU A 8 15.75 28.55 -7.86
C LEU A 8 15.88 28.25 -6.37
N ALA A 9 15.97 29.28 -5.53
CA ALA A 9 16.03 29.14 -4.08
C ALA A 9 14.79 28.40 -3.53
N TYR A 10 13.59 28.70 -4.02
CA TYR A 10 12.36 27.99 -3.66
C TYR A 10 12.41 26.50 -4.05
N TYR A 11 12.88 26.16 -5.25
CA TYR A 11 12.97 24.74 -5.64
C TYR A 11 14.03 23.99 -4.86
N LEU A 12 15.19 24.59 -4.62
CA LEU A 12 16.26 24.02 -3.81
C LEU A 12 15.86 23.87 -2.34
N SER A 13 14.95 24.72 -1.85
CA SER A 13 14.54 24.68 -0.44
C SER A 13 13.86 23.35 -0.07
N PHE A 14 13.23 22.64 -1.03
CA PHE A 14 12.57 21.35 -0.77
C PHE A 14 13.52 20.23 -0.33
N ILE A 15 14.82 20.36 -0.60
CA ILE A 15 15.84 19.39 -0.18
C ILE A 15 16.19 19.56 1.30
N ILE A 16 16.01 20.77 1.86
CA ILE A 16 16.44 21.13 3.22
C ILE A 16 15.76 20.24 4.27
N PHE A 17 14.44 20.09 4.21
CA PHE A 17 13.73 19.32 5.23
C PHE A 17 14.13 17.84 5.25
N PRO A 18 14.17 17.11 4.12
CA PRO A 18 14.75 15.77 4.05
C PRO A 18 16.18 15.69 4.61
N LEU A 19 17.07 16.61 4.22
CA LEU A 19 18.46 16.62 4.69
C LEU A 19 18.57 16.78 6.21
N LEU A 20 17.74 17.63 6.81
CA LEU A 20 17.71 17.82 8.26
C LEU A 20 17.22 16.57 8.98
N VAL A 21 16.10 15.99 8.53
CA VAL A 21 15.48 14.82 9.19
C VAL A 21 16.29 13.55 9.02
N MET A 22 16.87 13.34 7.84
CA MET A 22 17.57 12.09 7.51
C MET A 22 19.08 12.15 7.77
N GLY A 23 19.65 13.36 7.92
CA GLY A 23 21.08 13.57 8.12
C GLY A 23 21.37 14.44 9.33
N LEU A 24 21.62 15.73 9.08
CA LEU A 24 22.32 16.66 9.99
C LEU A 24 21.68 16.83 11.37
N ALA A 25 20.36 16.74 11.47
CA ALA A 25 19.61 16.94 12.71
C ALA A 25 18.76 15.71 13.07
N SER A 26 19.07 14.55 12.51
CA SER A 26 18.23 13.34 12.59
C SER A 26 17.89 12.91 14.02
N GLN A 27 18.87 12.94 14.93
CA GLN A 27 18.65 12.62 16.36
C GLN A 27 17.68 13.59 17.03
N ARG A 28 17.81 14.90 16.79
CA ARG A 28 16.91 15.92 17.38
C ARG A 28 15.52 15.83 16.76
N LEU A 29 15.44 15.64 15.44
CA LEU A 29 14.20 15.52 14.69
C LEU A 29 13.60 14.12 14.73
N ALA A 30 14.11 13.20 15.55
CA ALA A 30 13.38 11.99 15.94
C ALA A 30 12.15 12.34 16.79
N ASN A 31 12.19 13.45 17.54
CA ASN A 31 11.04 13.97 18.27
C ASN A 31 9.99 14.53 17.28
N ILE A 32 8.82 13.90 17.21
CA ILE A 32 7.75 14.26 16.26
C ILE A 32 7.27 15.71 16.43
N PRO A 33 6.96 16.22 17.65
CA PRO A 33 6.63 17.63 17.83
C PRO A 33 7.66 18.60 17.26
N LEU A 34 8.96 18.37 17.51
CA LEU A 34 10.02 19.23 16.99
C LEU A 34 10.14 19.13 15.46
N ARG A 35 10.01 17.91 14.91
CA ARG A 35 9.97 17.68 13.45
C ARG A 35 8.84 18.46 12.79
N LEU A 36 7.64 18.45 13.37
CA LEU A 36 6.49 19.21 12.90
C LEU A 36 6.73 20.73 12.98
N LEU A 37 7.33 21.21 14.08
CA LEU A 37 7.67 22.63 14.22
C LEU A 37 8.63 23.10 13.13
N VAL A 38 9.72 22.35 12.88
CA VAL A 38 10.69 22.65 11.82
C VAL A 38 10.02 22.62 10.44
N PHE A 39 9.16 21.63 10.18
CA PHE A 39 8.38 21.57 8.95
C PHE A 39 7.49 22.82 8.75
N CYS A 40 6.81 23.29 9.80
CA CYS A 40 5.99 24.50 9.76
C CYS A 40 6.83 25.75 9.45
N ILE A 41 7.98 25.91 10.11
CA ILE A 41 8.90 27.04 9.88
C ILE A 41 9.39 27.05 8.43
N LEU A 42 9.84 25.90 7.90
CA LEU A 42 10.30 25.79 6.52
C LEU A 42 9.17 26.02 5.53
N SER A 43 7.95 25.56 5.82
CA SER A 43 6.76 25.82 5.00
C SER A 43 6.45 27.31 4.90
N LEU A 44 6.53 28.06 6.01
CA LEU A 44 6.34 29.51 6.03
C LEU A 44 7.45 30.24 5.23
N GLY A 45 8.71 29.84 5.43
CA GLY A 45 9.85 30.39 4.69
C GLY A 45 9.76 30.14 3.19
N GLY A 46 9.42 28.91 2.79
CA GLY A 46 9.22 28.56 1.38
C GLY A 46 8.01 29.28 0.76
N ALA A 47 6.92 29.46 1.51
CA ALA A 47 5.76 30.22 1.05
C ALA A 47 6.13 31.70 0.78
N TRP A 48 6.97 32.29 1.65
CA TRP A 48 7.49 33.63 1.45
C TRP A 48 8.37 33.73 0.19
N LEU A 49 9.28 32.77 -0.03
CA LEU A 49 10.10 32.70 -1.25
C LEU A 49 9.22 32.60 -2.51
N PHE A 50 8.23 31.70 -2.48
CA PHE A 50 7.29 31.49 -3.59
C PHE A 50 6.50 32.75 -3.92
N ARG A 51 5.92 33.41 -2.91
CA ARG A 51 5.13 34.63 -3.11
C ARG A 51 5.99 35.77 -3.62
N THR A 52 7.22 35.91 -3.13
CA THR A 52 8.16 36.95 -3.62
C THR A 52 8.54 36.70 -5.09
N ALA A 53 8.72 35.43 -5.47
CA ALA A 53 8.95 35.04 -6.86
C ALA A 53 7.70 35.18 -7.76
N ARG A 54 6.50 34.98 -7.21
CA ARG A 54 5.20 34.98 -7.89
C ARG A 54 4.16 35.79 -7.11
N PRO A 55 4.25 37.14 -7.11
CA PRO A 55 3.44 38.01 -6.24
C PRO A 55 1.94 37.98 -6.54
N LYS A 56 1.53 37.47 -7.71
CA LYS A 56 0.12 37.30 -8.09
C LYS A 56 -0.60 36.17 -7.32
N GLN A 57 0.14 35.31 -6.60
CA GLN A 57 -0.43 34.20 -5.84
C GLN A 57 -0.72 34.62 -4.39
N GLY A 58 -1.84 34.15 -3.83
CA GLY A 58 -2.21 34.40 -2.44
C GLY A 58 -1.32 33.63 -1.44
N TRP A 59 -1.26 34.12 -0.20
CA TRP A 59 -0.50 33.45 0.89
C TRP A 59 -0.98 32.03 1.17
N GLY A 60 -2.30 31.81 1.21
CA GLY A 60 -2.87 30.47 1.45
C GLY A 60 -2.43 29.47 0.40
N THR A 61 -2.50 29.83 -0.89
CA THR A 61 -2.04 28.97 -1.99
C THR A 61 -0.53 28.72 -1.95
N ALA A 62 0.26 29.74 -1.60
CA ALA A 62 1.70 29.62 -1.46
C ALA A 62 2.07 28.64 -0.34
N LEU A 63 1.44 28.79 0.83
CA LEU A 63 1.64 27.89 1.98
C LEU A 63 1.21 26.47 1.66
N LEU A 64 0.02 26.30 1.07
CA LEU A 64 -0.51 25.02 0.62
C LEU A 64 0.47 24.27 -0.30
N LEU A 65 0.88 24.92 -1.39
CA LEU A 65 1.80 24.30 -2.36
C LEU A 65 3.14 23.96 -1.71
N THR A 66 3.65 24.86 -0.86
CA THR A 66 4.95 24.69 -0.21
C THR A 66 4.92 23.52 0.79
N SER A 67 3.90 23.44 1.65
CA SER A 67 3.76 22.36 2.63
C SER A 67 3.58 21.01 1.95
N LEU A 68 2.72 20.93 0.93
CA LEU A 68 2.55 19.70 0.14
C LEU A 68 3.82 19.33 -0.63
N GLY A 69 4.55 20.32 -1.15
CA GLY A 69 5.83 20.13 -1.81
C GLY A 69 6.89 19.56 -0.88
N TYR A 70 7.05 20.12 0.33
CA TYR A 70 7.94 19.58 1.35
C TYR A 70 7.55 18.17 1.79
N GLY A 71 6.26 17.92 2.03
CA GLY A 71 5.76 16.58 2.38
C GLY A 71 6.07 15.57 1.29
N THR A 72 5.84 15.92 0.02
CA THR A 72 6.14 15.07 -1.14
C THR A 72 7.64 14.82 -1.27
N ALA A 73 8.47 15.86 -1.16
CA ALA A 73 9.92 15.72 -1.20
C ALA A 73 10.46 14.83 -0.08
N TYR A 74 9.92 14.96 1.14
CA TYR A 74 10.26 14.09 2.26
C TYR A 74 9.82 12.65 2.02
N LYS A 75 8.58 12.43 1.53
CA LYS A 75 8.11 11.09 1.21
C LYS A 75 8.99 10.42 0.16
N LEU A 76 9.37 11.13 -0.90
CA LEU A 76 10.29 10.61 -1.91
C LEU A 76 11.67 10.31 -1.32
N ALA A 77 12.21 11.20 -0.50
CA ALA A 77 13.49 10.99 0.16
C ALA A 77 13.46 9.78 1.12
N SER A 78 12.32 9.50 1.75
CA SER A 78 12.17 8.33 2.65
C SER A 78 12.39 6.98 1.97
N PHE A 79 12.32 6.90 0.64
CA PHE A 79 12.65 5.70 -0.13
C PHE A 79 14.15 5.53 -0.45
N ILE A 80 14.98 6.56 -0.25
CA ILE A 80 16.43 6.47 -0.49
C ILE A 80 17.08 5.28 0.23
N PRO A 81 16.84 5.04 1.55
CA PRO A 81 17.44 3.89 2.22
C PRO A 81 16.99 2.54 1.66
N ASP A 82 15.80 2.45 1.05
CA ASP A 82 15.28 1.21 0.48
C ASP A 82 16.04 0.76 -0.78
N VAL A 83 16.73 1.69 -1.46
CA VAL A 83 17.55 1.41 -2.65
C VAL A 83 19.00 1.17 -2.21
N SER A 84 19.36 -0.09 -1.99
CA SER A 84 20.72 -0.45 -1.57
C SER A 84 21.17 -1.83 -2.04
N ASN A 85 22.48 -2.04 -2.09
CA ASN A 85 23.13 -3.32 -2.38
C ASN A 85 23.46 -4.12 -1.12
N TYR A 86 22.89 -3.76 0.04
CA TYR A 86 23.10 -4.51 1.28
C TYR A 86 22.54 -5.94 1.14
N PRO A 87 23.29 -7.01 1.42
CA PRO A 87 22.89 -8.36 1.03
C PRO A 87 21.67 -8.90 1.82
N PHE A 88 21.48 -8.44 3.05
CA PHE A 88 20.39 -8.89 3.92
C PHE A 88 19.11 -8.05 3.77
N SER A 89 18.00 -8.64 4.23
CA SER A 89 16.67 -8.03 4.28
C SER A 89 16.68 -6.70 5.05
N LEU A 90 16.05 -5.66 4.51
CA LEU A 90 15.88 -4.33 5.15
C LEU A 90 14.63 -4.26 6.04
N GLY A 91 13.82 -5.31 6.05
CA GLY A 91 12.64 -5.43 6.89
C GLY A 91 12.03 -6.81 6.77
N TRP A 92 11.19 -7.16 7.74
CA TRP A 92 10.66 -8.52 7.93
C TRP A 92 10.20 -9.22 6.63
N SER A 93 9.31 -8.58 5.85
CA SER A 93 8.77 -9.19 4.61
C SER A 93 9.51 -8.79 3.33
N GLU A 94 10.70 -8.17 3.38
CA GLU A 94 11.40 -7.72 2.17
C GLU A 94 11.91 -8.90 1.33
N ALA A 95 12.70 -9.77 1.95
CA ALA A 95 13.20 -11.02 1.38
C ALA A 95 12.13 -11.81 0.62
N SER A 96 10.99 -12.07 1.28
CA SER A 96 9.85 -12.82 0.76
C SER A 96 9.31 -12.21 -0.53
N ARG A 97 9.31 -10.87 -0.65
CA ARG A 97 8.81 -10.20 -1.85
C ARG A 97 9.65 -10.51 -3.08
N TYR A 98 10.98 -10.58 -2.94
CA TYR A 98 11.86 -10.91 -4.04
C TYR A 98 11.81 -12.40 -4.38
N TYR A 99 11.71 -13.24 -3.35
CA TYR A 99 11.49 -14.68 -3.54
C TYR A 99 10.19 -14.95 -4.32
N TYR A 100 9.04 -14.46 -3.87
CA TYR A 100 7.77 -14.70 -4.57
C TYR A 100 7.70 -14.05 -5.96
N ALA A 101 8.37 -12.91 -6.16
CA ALA A 101 8.51 -12.33 -7.50
C ALA A 101 9.34 -13.23 -8.43
N SER A 102 10.38 -13.89 -7.90
CA SER A 102 11.24 -14.77 -8.69
C SER A 102 10.56 -16.06 -9.15
N LEU A 103 9.49 -16.50 -8.47
CA LEU A 103 8.77 -17.74 -8.84
C LEU A 103 8.15 -17.68 -10.25
N TRP A 104 7.81 -16.49 -10.74
CA TRP A 104 7.40 -16.29 -12.14
C TRP A 104 8.49 -16.66 -13.17
N PHE A 105 9.75 -16.74 -12.71
CA PHE A 105 10.93 -17.09 -13.49
C PHE A 105 11.72 -18.22 -12.80
N SER A 106 11.05 -19.10 -12.04
CA SER A 106 11.72 -20.08 -11.18
C SER A 106 12.73 -20.96 -11.93
N ASN A 107 12.40 -21.40 -13.15
CA ASN A 107 13.30 -22.24 -13.94
C ASN A 107 14.57 -21.48 -14.35
N GLN A 108 14.46 -20.18 -14.63
CA GLN A 108 15.62 -19.34 -14.96
C GLN A 108 16.48 -19.03 -13.73
N VAL A 109 15.85 -18.86 -12.57
CA VAL A 109 16.53 -18.44 -11.34
C VAL A 109 17.13 -19.62 -10.57
N TYR A 110 16.40 -20.74 -10.50
CA TYR A 110 16.71 -21.89 -9.66
C TYR A 110 16.92 -23.21 -10.44
N GLY A 111 16.61 -23.24 -11.75
CA GLY A 111 16.67 -24.48 -12.54
C GLY A 111 15.53 -25.48 -12.26
N ILE A 112 14.54 -25.08 -11.46
CA ILE A 112 13.35 -25.89 -11.13
C ILE A 112 12.06 -25.13 -11.45
N THR A 113 10.99 -25.86 -11.73
CA THR A 113 9.68 -25.25 -12.01
C THR A 113 8.86 -25.24 -10.73
N GLU A 114 8.57 -24.03 -10.23
CA GLU A 114 7.78 -23.81 -9.02
C GLU A 114 6.52 -23.01 -9.34
N PRO A 115 5.40 -23.27 -8.64
CA PRO A 115 4.17 -22.53 -8.84
C PRO A 115 4.34 -21.07 -8.39
N PRO A 116 3.67 -20.10 -9.05
CA PRO A 116 3.65 -18.72 -8.56
C PRO A 116 2.98 -18.61 -7.18
N SER A 117 3.28 -17.52 -6.46
CA SER A 117 2.83 -17.33 -5.06
C SER A 117 1.30 -17.34 -4.89
N VAL A 118 0.83 -18.08 -3.89
CA VAL A 118 -0.56 -18.09 -3.41
C VAL A 118 -1.00 -16.70 -2.91
N LEU A 119 -0.10 -15.98 -2.24
CA LEU A 119 -0.39 -14.67 -1.67
C LEU A 119 -0.12 -13.59 -2.70
N HIS A 120 -1.05 -12.64 -2.87
CA HIS A 120 -0.89 -11.47 -3.74
C HIS A 120 -0.20 -11.71 -5.11
N PRO A 121 -0.65 -12.68 -5.94
CA PRO A 121 0.02 -13.03 -7.21
C PRO A 121 0.31 -11.82 -8.11
N SER A 122 -0.66 -10.92 -8.25
CA SER A 122 -0.54 -9.70 -9.06
C SER A 122 0.56 -8.75 -8.57
N ARG A 123 0.82 -8.70 -7.25
CA ARG A 123 1.86 -7.87 -6.64
C ARG A 123 3.22 -8.38 -7.08
N TYR A 124 3.41 -9.69 -6.98
CA TYR A 124 4.66 -10.35 -7.32
C TYR A 124 4.90 -10.40 -8.82
N LEU A 125 3.84 -10.47 -9.64
CA LEU A 125 3.93 -10.31 -11.09
C LEU A 125 4.47 -8.91 -11.49
N LEU A 126 4.01 -7.84 -10.83
CA LEU A 126 4.59 -6.51 -11.09
C LEU A 126 6.04 -6.41 -10.62
N GLN A 127 6.39 -7.07 -9.52
CA GLN A 127 7.75 -7.06 -8.98
C GLN A 127 8.70 -7.97 -9.77
N SER A 128 8.21 -8.95 -10.52
CA SER A 128 9.05 -9.92 -11.23
C SER A 128 9.71 -9.37 -12.49
N LEU A 129 9.30 -8.19 -12.97
CA LEU A 129 9.81 -7.61 -14.21
C LEU A 129 11.34 -7.53 -14.33
N PRO A 130 12.13 -7.21 -13.27
CA PRO A 130 13.57 -7.22 -13.40
C PRO A 130 14.18 -8.62 -13.58
N PHE A 131 13.48 -9.71 -13.23
CA PHE A 131 13.92 -11.09 -13.49
C PHE A 131 13.87 -11.48 -14.98
N ILE A 132 13.22 -10.67 -15.84
CA ILE A 132 13.38 -10.81 -17.31
C ILE A 132 14.85 -10.68 -17.71
N LEU A 133 15.62 -9.88 -16.96
CA LEU A 133 17.06 -9.79 -17.13
C LEU A 133 17.73 -10.91 -16.31
N PRO A 134 18.45 -11.85 -16.97
CA PRO A 134 19.23 -12.85 -16.25
C PRO A 134 20.24 -12.20 -15.31
N HIS A 135 20.42 -12.78 -14.13
CA HIS A 135 21.36 -12.29 -13.10
C HIS A 135 21.15 -10.83 -12.68
N SER A 136 19.90 -10.34 -12.72
CA SER A 136 19.56 -9.01 -12.20
C SER A 136 19.92 -8.86 -10.71
N SER A 137 20.53 -7.73 -10.35
CA SER A 137 21.01 -7.49 -8.99
C SER A 137 19.89 -7.14 -8.00
N LEU A 138 20.07 -7.45 -6.72
CA LEU A 138 19.18 -7.04 -5.63
C LEU A 138 18.91 -5.52 -5.62
N LEU A 139 19.92 -4.71 -5.95
CA LEU A 139 19.79 -3.26 -6.06
C LEU A 139 18.74 -2.86 -7.11
N LEU A 140 18.72 -3.53 -8.26
CA LEU A 140 17.75 -3.27 -9.32
C LEU A 140 16.33 -3.61 -8.87
N HIS A 141 16.15 -4.73 -8.16
CA HIS A 141 14.84 -5.13 -7.62
C HIS A 141 14.32 -4.16 -6.56
N ARG A 142 15.19 -3.69 -5.67
CA ARG A 142 14.88 -2.62 -4.71
C ARG A 142 14.49 -1.32 -5.38
N LEU A 143 15.27 -0.88 -6.37
CA LEU A 143 14.95 0.31 -7.16
C LEU A 143 13.61 0.15 -7.86
N TRP A 144 13.37 -1.00 -8.50
CA TRP A 144 12.12 -1.29 -9.20
C TRP A 144 10.91 -1.21 -8.27
N GLN A 145 11.02 -1.76 -7.06
CA GLN A 145 9.96 -1.65 -6.06
C GLN A 145 9.64 -0.19 -5.71
N VAL A 146 10.66 0.67 -5.54
CA VAL A 146 10.45 2.11 -5.31
C VAL A 146 9.79 2.77 -6.52
N VAL A 147 10.23 2.43 -7.73
CA VAL A 147 9.62 2.92 -8.98
C VAL A 147 8.14 2.55 -9.05
N LEU A 148 7.76 1.31 -8.75
CA LEU A 148 6.36 0.88 -8.71
C LEU A 148 5.52 1.74 -7.77
N TRP A 149 6.00 2.00 -6.55
CA TRP A 149 5.30 2.86 -5.58
C TRP A 149 5.16 4.30 -6.08
N VAL A 150 6.25 4.92 -6.51
CA VAL A 150 6.26 6.34 -6.90
C VAL A 150 5.47 6.58 -8.18
N VAL A 151 5.67 5.75 -9.20
CA VAL A 151 5.03 5.91 -10.51
C VAL A 151 3.54 5.64 -10.43
N SER A 152 3.10 4.56 -9.78
CA SER A 152 1.67 4.23 -9.68
C SER A 152 0.88 5.29 -8.91
N ALA A 153 1.41 5.78 -7.77
CA ALA A 153 0.78 6.84 -6.99
C ALA A 153 0.74 8.17 -7.75
N SER A 154 1.84 8.53 -8.44
CA SER A 154 1.91 9.76 -9.24
C SER A 154 0.98 9.71 -10.46
N LEU A 155 0.94 8.58 -11.16
CA LEU A 155 0.07 8.38 -12.33
C LEU A 155 -1.40 8.40 -11.92
N THR A 156 -1.76 7.74 -10.81
CA THR A 156 -3.11 7.81 -10.24
C THR A 156 -3.51 9.24 -9.91
N SER A 157 -2.62 9.97 -9.22
CA SER A 157 -2.85 11.37 -8.84
C SER A 157 -3.02 12.28 -10.07
N TRP A 158 -2.23 12.07 -11.12
CA TRP A 158 -2.37 12.81 -12.37
C TRP A 158 -3.66 12.48 -13.12
N LEU A 159 -4.02 11.20 -13.26
CA LEU A 159 -5.27 10.78 -13.90
C LEU A 159 -6.51 11.27 -13.12
N PHE A 160 -6.45 11.22 -11.80
CA PHE A 160 -7.46 11.80 -10.93
C PHE A 160 -7.64 13.29 -11.23
N VAL A 161 -6.56 14.07 -11.25
CA VAL A 161 -6.66 15.50 -11.58
C VAL A 161 -7.21 15.73 -12.99
N ARG A 162 -6.80 14.92 -13.98
CA ARG A 162 -7.33 14.98 -15.35
C ARG A 162 -8.85 14.77 -15.39
N ARG A 163 -9.40 13.86 -14.60
CA ARG A 163 -10.86 13.66 -14.46
C ARG A 163 -11.58 14.85 -13.82
N LEU A 164 -10.89 15.55 -12.93
CA LEU A 164 -11.40 16.74 -12.24
C LEU A 164 -11.42 18.00 -13.11
N HIS A 165 -10.91 17.97 -14.33
CA HIS A 165 -10.88 19.12 -15.22
C HIS A 165 -12.16 19.25 -16.05
N PRO A 166 -12.85 20.41 -16.02
CA PRO A 166 -13.88 20.73 -17.00
C PRO A 166 -13.27 20.89 -18.40
N VAL A 167 -13.94 20.36 -19.41
CA VAL A 167 -13.55 20.55 -20.83
C VAL A 167 -13.60 22.06 -21.14
N GLY A 168 -12.49 22.62 -21.62
CA GLY A 168 -12.39 24.03 -22.05
C GLY A 168 -11.85 25.03 -21.02
N GLN A 169 -11.59 24.63 -19.76
CA GLN A 169 -11.08 25.55 -18.74
C GLN A 169 -9.60 25.29 -18.38
N LYS A 170 -8.75 26.33 -18.52
CA LYS A 170 -7.35 26.28 -18.08
C LYS A 170 -7.28 26.41 -16.55
N ARG A 171 -6.89 25.34 -15.86
CA ARG A 171 -6.53 25.40 -14.42
C ARG A 171 -5.11 25.92 -14.28
N SER A 172 -4.87 26.73 -13.26
CA SER A 172 -3.51 27.15 -12.90
C SER A 172 -2.64 25.93 -12.59
N LEU A 173 -1.41 25.93 -13.11
CA LEU A 173 -0.40 24.91 -12.78
C LEU A 173 -0.25 24.71 -11.26
N VAL A 174 -0.37 25.79 -10.48
CA VAL A 174 -0.26 25.76 -9.02
C VAL A 174 -1.35 24.88 -8.41
N THR A 175 -2.60 25.08 -8.80
CA THR A 175 -3.73 24.28 -8.31
C THR A 175 -3.61 22.83 -8.74
N THR A 176 -3.19 22.58 -9.98
CA THR A 176 -2.92 21.22 -10.48
C THR A 176 -1.87 20.52 -9.62
N LEU A 177 -0.74 21.18 -9.32
CA LEU A 177 0.30 20.61 -8.47
C LEU A 177 -0.18 20.37 -7.03
N CYS A 178 -0.96 21.28 -6.45
CA CYS A 178 -1.54 21.05 -5.11
C CYS A 178 -2.40 19.79 -5.07
N ILE A 179 -3.26 19.57 -6.06
CA ILE A 179 -4.12 18.38 -6.07
C ILE A 179 -3.29 17.11 -6.31
N ILE A 180 -2.29 17.16 -7.19
CA ILE A 180 -1.38 16.02 -7.43
C ILE A 180 -0.63 15.66 -6.15
N PHE A 181 0.01 16.61 -5.49
CA PHE A 181 0.76 16.36 -4.26
C PHE A 181 -0.15 15.92 -3.11
N PHE A 182 -1.33 16.52 -2.97
CA PHE A 182 -2.32 16.07 -2.00
C PHE A 182 -2.75 14.62 -2.25
N ALA A 183 -3.16 14.28 -3.47
CA ALA A 183 -3.57 12.92 -3.81
C ALA A 183 -2.43 11.91 -3.63
N PHE A 184 -1.21 12.27 -4.02
CA PHE A 184 -0.03 11.43 -3.83
C PHE A 184 0.19 11.11 -2.35
N LEU A 185 0.22 12.13 -1.49
CA LEU A 185 0.40 11.95 -0.04
C LEU A 185 -0.78 11.20 0.61
N PHE A 186 -2.00 11.48 0.16
CA PHE A 186 -3.21 10.80 0.64
C PHE A 186 -3.19 9.29 0.33
N LEU A 187 -2.73 8.89 -0.85
CA LEU A 187 -2.58 7.46 -1.20
C LEU A 187 -1.54 6.75 -0.32
N PHE A 188 -0.50 7.45 0.14
CA PHE A 188 0.49 6.89 1.06
C PHE A 188 0.05 6.85 2.53
N GLN A 189 -1.02 7.55 2.89
CA GLN A 189 -1.56 7.57 4.25
C GLN A 189 -2.24 6.23 4.63
N GLY A 190 -2.96 5.61 3.69
CA GLY A 190 -3.60 4.31 3.84
C GLY A 190 -2.85 3.17 3.14
N PRO A 191 -1.50 3.20 3.15
CA PRO A 191 -0.60 2.57 2.18
C PRO A 191 -1.27 1.87 0.98
N VAL A 192 -1.83 2.65 0.05
CA VAL A 192 -2.58 2.10 -1.10
C VAL A 192 -1.61 1.43 -2.08
N TYR A 193 -1.61 0.10 -2.12
CA TYR A 193 -0.63 -0.66 -2.88
C TYR A 193 -0.73 -0.46 -4.40
N TYR A 194 0.43 -0.46 -5.07
CA TYR A 194 0.53 -0.28 -6.52
C TYR A 194 -0.27 -1.30 -7.35
N HIS A 195 -0.52 -2.52 -6.84
CA HIS A 195 -1.32 -3.53 -7.54
C HIS A 195 -2.84 -3.25 -7.44
N LEU A 196 -3.32 -2.54 -6.41
CA LEU A 196 -4.66 -1.93 -6.42
C LEU A 196 -4.70 -0.73 -7.35
N LEU A 197 -3.65 0.11 -7.32
CA LEU A 197 -3.58 1.29 -8.17
C LEU A 197 -3.60 0.94 -9.67
N ALA A 198 -3.17 -0.25 -10.09
CA ALA A 198 -3.34 -0.71 -11.47
C ALA A 198 -4.81 -0.71 -11.92
N ILE A 199 -5.74 -1.18 -11.07
CA ILE A 199 -7.20 -1.15 -11.31
C ILE A 199 -7.68 0.29 -11.43
N VAL A 200 -7.24 1.13 -10.50
CA VAL A 200 -7.64 2.54 -10.39
C VAL A 200 -7.15 3.34 -11.60
N ILE A 201 -5.89 3.17 -11.99
CA ILE A 201 -5.27 3.78 -13.17
C ILE A 201 -6.06 3.40 -14.42
N LEU A 202 -6.36 2.11 -14.61
CA LEU A 202 -7.07 1.63 -15.78
C LEU A 202 -8.46 2.28 -15.90
N LEU A 203 -9.23 2.33 -14.82
CA LEU A 203 -10.57 2.91 -14.81
C LEU A 203 -10.57 4.44 -14.87
N LEU A 204 -9.69 5.13 -14.12
CA LEU A 204 -9.56 6.59 -14.23
C LEU A 204 -9.06 7.02 -15.61
N TRP A 205 -8.28 6.19 -16.31
CA TRP A 205 -7.87 6.48 -17.67
C TRP A 205 -8.98 6.21 -18.70
N GLY A 206 -9.56 5.02 -18.67
CA GLY A 206 -10.36 4.52 -19.80
C GLY A 206 -11.89 4.56 -19.63
N PHE A 207 -12.43 4.68 -18.42
CA PHE A 207 -13.88 4.55 -18.19
C PHE A 207 -14.66 5.69 -18.86
N ASP A 208 -15.75 5.37 -19.53
CA ASP A 208 -16.63 6.32 -20.20
C ASP A 208 -18.09 6.01 -19.88
N SER A 209 -18.75 6.92 -19.16
CA SER A 209 -20.16 6.78 -18.75
C SER A 209 -21.16 6.79 -19.92
N THR A 210 -20.73 7.18 -21.12
CA THR A 210 -21.58 7.21 -22.34
C THR A 210 -21.50 5.93 -23.16
N HIS A 211 -20.43 5.14 -23.04
CA HIS A 211 -20.20 3.93 -23.83
C HIS A 211 -20.21 2.68 -22.96
N PHE A 212 -21.40 2.09 -22.77
CA PHE A 212 -21.61 0.95 -21.87
C PHE A 212 -20.65 -0.22 -22.13
N TRP A 213 -20.58 -0.73 -23.36
CA TRP A 213 -19.78 -1.91 -23.70
C TRP A 213 -18.28 -1.69 -23.58
N ARG A 214 -17.79 -0.51 -23.98
CA ARG A 214 -16.38 -0.13 -23.81
C ARG A 214 -15.99 -0.11 -22.33
N SER A 215 -16.83 0.49 -21.50
CA SER A 215 -16.63 0.52 -20.05
C SER A 215 -16.77 -0.85 -19.41
N LEU A 216 -17.70 -1.70 -19.89
CA LEU A 216 -17.83 -3.07 -19.43
C LEU A 216 -16.55 -3.86 -19.69
N ILE A 217 -16.01 -3.86 -20.91
CA ILE A 217 -14.75 -4.55 -21.23
C ILE A 217 -13.62 -4.09 -20.30
N LEU A 218 -13.51 -2.78 -20.08
CA LEU A 218 -12.50 -2.21 -19.19
C LEU A 218 -12.67 -2.69 -17.74
N VAL A 219 -13.91 -2.74 -17.24
CA VAL A 219 -14.23 -3.29 -15.92
C VAL A 219 -13.89 -4.77 -15.84
N LEU A 220 -14.18 -5.57 -16.86
CA LEU A 220 -13.86 -6.99 -16.87
C LEU A 220 -12.34 -7.24 -16.86
N VAL A 221 -11.58 -6.48 -17.66
CA VAL A 221 -10.10 -6.56 -17.65
C VAL A 221 -9.54 -6.19 -16.28
N ALA A 222 -10.02 -5.11 -15.68
CA ALA A 222 -9.65 -4.72 -14.32
C ALA A 222 -10.04 -5.78 -13.28
N SER A 223 -11.14 -6.51 -13.52
CA SER A 223 -11.65 -7.56 -12.64
C SER A 223 -10.82 -8.83 -12.69
N VAL A 224 -10.30 -9.22 -13.85
CA VAL A 224 -9.31 -10.31 -13.95
C VAL A 224 -8.10 -9.99 -13.07
N TRP A 225 -7.59 -8.76 -13.14
CA TRP A 225 -6.49 -8.32 -12.27
C TRP A 225 -6.85 -8.35 -10.78
N ALA A 226 -8.05 -7.88 -10.42
CA ALA A 226 -8.54 -7.91 -9.04
C ALA A 226 -8.65 -9.34 -8.49
N GLY A 227 -9.08 -10.29 -9.33
CA GLY A 227 -9.23 -11.71 -8.98
C GLY A 227 -7.95 -12.40 -8.54
N ILE A 228 -6.83 -12.06 -9.16
CA ILE A 228 -5.50 -12.56 -8.79
C ILE A 228 -4.76 -11.67 -7.78
N SER A 229 -5.46 -10.70 -7.16
CA SER A 229 -4.87 -9.77 -6.18
C SER A 229 -5.26 -10.13 -4.74
N ARG A 230 -6.44 -9.66 -4.28
CA ARG A 230 -6.95 -9.83 -2.92
C ARG A 230 -8.47 -10.00 -2.96
N VAL A 231 -8.99 -10.84 -2.07
CA VAL A 231 -10.44 -11.09 -1.95
C VAL A 231 -11.24 -9.81 -1.69
N ASN A 232 -10.73 -8.90 -0.85
CA ASN A 232 -11.42 -7.64 -0.55
C ASN A 232 -11.44 -6.66 -1.73
N TRP A 233 -10.71 -6.94 -2.82
CA TRP A 233 -10.67 -6.10 -4.01
C TRP A 233 -11.55 -6.60 -5.16
N LEU A 234 -12.12 -7.80 -5.05
CA LEU A 234 -13.02 -8.37 -6.08
C LEU A 234 -14.10 -7.39 -6.57
N PRO A 235 -14.80 -6.63 -5.70
CA PRO A 235 -15.85 -5.73 -6.17
C PRO A 235 -15.33 -4.36 -6.64
N VAL A 236 -14.05 -4.02 -6.41
CA VAL A 236 -13.52 -2.67 -6.60
C VAL A 236 -13.65 -2.15 -8.03
N PRO A 237 -13.32 -2.93 -9.10
CA PRO A 237 -13.47 -2.44 -10.47
C PRO A 237 -14.90 -2.00 -10.79
N GLY A 238 -15.87 -2.83 -10.43
CA GLY A 238 -17.29 -2.54 -10.66
C GLY A 238 -17.80 -1.39 -9.81
N LEU A 239 -17.42 -1.32 -8.53
CA LEU A 239 -17.80 -0.23 -7.63
C LEU A 239 -17.20 1.12 -8.04
N LEU A 240 -15.95 1.15 -8.52
CA LEU A 240 -15.33 2.37 -9.03
C LEU A 240 -16.02 2.84 -10.32
N ALA A 241 -16.33 1.93 -11.25
CA ALA A 241 -17.10 2.24 -12.45
C ALA A 241 -18.51 2.76 -12.13
N ALA A 242 -19.20 2.12 -11.18
CA ALA A 242 -20.50 2.55 -10.69
C ALA A 242 -20.42 3.96 -10.05
N ALA A 243 -19.42 4.23 -9.21
CA ALA A 243 -19.23 5.55 -8.62
C ALA A 243 -18.99 6.62 -9.69
N LEU A 244 -18.13 6.37 -10.67
CA LEU A 244 -17.90 7.27 -11.80
C LEU A 244 -19.20 7.54 -12.59
N TYR A 245 -19.98 6.50 -12.88
CA TYR A 245 -21.27 6.65 -13.56
C TYR A 245 -22.29 7.45 -12.76
N LEU A 246 -22.45 7.15 -11.47
CA LEU A 246 -23.36 7.89 -10.60
C LEU A 246 -22.96 9.37 -10.53
N MET A 247 -21.67 9.69 -10.61
CA MET A 247 -21.22 11.09 -10.60
C MET A 247 -21.33 11.80 -11.95
N GLU A 248 -21.05 11.11 -13.06
CA GLU A 248 -20.99 11.68 -14.41
C GLU A 248 -22.34 11.66 -15.14
N CYS A 249 -23.21 10.68 -14.88
CA CYS A 249 -24.47 10.47 -15.58
C CYS A 249 -25.67 10.96 -14.77
N ARG A 250 -26.49 11.82 -15.38
CA ARG A 250 -27.76 12.30 -14.81
C ARG A 250 -28.85 11.23 -14.92
N MET A 251 -29.75 11.22 -13.95
CA MET A 251 -30.97 10.41 -13.94
C MET A 251 -32.14 11.10 -14.66
N GLU A 252 -32.09 12.42 -14.84
CA GLU A 252 -33.14 13.19 -15.52
C GLU A 252 -33.58 12.54 -16.85
N GLY A 253 -34.90 12.33 -17.01
CA GLY A 253 -35.48 11.69 -18.19
C GLY A 253 -35.33 10.17 -18.28
N LYS A 254 -34.73 9.50 -17.28
CA LYS A 254 -34.55 8.03 -17.24
C LYS A 254 -35.40 7.41 -16.14
N SER A 255 -35.99 6.25 -16.41
CA SER A 255 -36.57 5.41 -15.37
C SER A 255 -35.48 4.87 -14.45
N LEU A 256 -35.81 4.64 -13.18
CA LEU A 256 -34.88 4.11 -12.18
C LEU A 256 -34.19 2.82 -12.67
N TRP A 257 -34.97 1.92 -13.29
CA TRP A 257 -34.45 0.69 -13.88
C TRP A 257 -33.39 0.95 -14.96
N ARG A 258 -33.70 1.77 -15.96
CA ARG A 258 -32.76 2.07 -17.05
C ARG A 258 -31.50 2.77 -16.56
N TYR A 259 -31.59 3.54 -15.47
CA TYR A 259 -30.46 4.21 -14.85
C TYR A 259 -29.56 3.27 -14.04
N LEU A 260 -30.15 2.32 -13.29
CA LEU A 260 -29.39 1.42 -12.42
C LEU A 260 -28.85 0.17 -13.10
N VAL A 261 -29.43 -0.26 -14.23
CA VAL A 261 -28.95 -1.45 -14.96
C VAL A 261 -27.46 -1.37 -15.29
N PRO A 262 -26.90 -0.28 -15.86
CA PRO A 262 -25.47 -0.21 -16.16
C PRO A 262 -24.55 -0.39 -14.94
N PRO A 263 -24.66 0.38 -13.84
CA PRO A 263 -23.81 0.19 -12.67
C PRO A 263 -24.02 -1.16 -11.99
N VAL A 264 -25.25 -1.70 -11.97
CA VAL A 264 -25.50 -3.05 -11.44
C VAL A 264 -24.79 -4.11 -12.27
N ILE A 265 -24.84 -4.04 -13.61
CA ILE A 265 -24.13 -4.99 -14.47
C ILE A 265 -22.62 -4.88 -14.26
N TRP A 266 -22.04 -3.67 -14.21
CA TRP A 266 -20.59 -3.54 -13.98
C TRP A 266 -20.16 -4.11 -12.62
N VAL A 267 -20.95 -3.92 -11.57
CA VAL A 267 -20.67 -4.48 -10.24
C VAL A 267 -20.79 -6.00 -10.24
N LEU A 268 -21.90 -6.55 -10.73
CA LEU A 268 -22.14 -8.00 -10.71
C LEU A 268 -21.20 -8.74 -11.66
N ALA A 269 -21.07 -8.29 -12.91
CA ALA A 269 -20.18 -8.91 -13.88
C ALA A 269 -18.71 -8.74 -13.50
N GLY A 270 -18.32 -7.56 -13.00
CA GLY A 270 -16.96 -7.33 -12.51
C GLY A 270 -16.61 -8.24 -11.34
N THR A 271 -17.45 -8.27 -10.30
CA THR A 271 -17.23 -9.15 -9.14
C THR A 271 -17.22 -10.63 -9.54
N GLY A 272 -18.14 -11.04 -10.43
CA GLY A 272 -18.21 -12.41 -10.93
C GLY A 272 -16.97 -12.82 -11.73
N ILE A 273 -16.45 -11.94 -12.60
CA ILE A 273 -15.20 -12.19 -13.34
C ILE A 273 -13.99 -12.18 -12.43
N ALA A 274 -13.94 -11.30 -11.42
CA ALA A 274 -12.87 -11.32 -10.44
C ALA A 274 -12.85 -12.64 -9.65
N PHE A 275 -14.02 -13.11 -9.19
CA PHE A 275 -14.14 -14.40 -8.53
C PHE A 275 -13.75 -15.56 -9.47
N ALA A 276 -14.25 -15.58 -10.70
CA ALA A 276 -13.88 -16.60 -11.69
C ALA A 276 -12.37 -16.60 -11.98
N SER A 277 -11.75 -15.42 -12.05
CA SER A 277 -10.29 -15.29 -12.22
C SER A 277 -9.52 -15.81 -11.01
N GLN A 278 -10.04 -15.63 -9.79
CA GLN A 278 -9.44 -16.20 -8.59
C GLN A 278 -9.49 -17.74 -8.64
N GLN A 279 -10.64 -18.32 -8.99
CA GLN A 279 -10.79 -19.77 -9.12
C GLN A 279 -9.93 -20.34 -10.25
N ALA A 280 -9.88 -19.66 -11.40
CA ALA A 280 -9.03 -20.05 -12.51
C ALA A 280 -7.55 -20.02 -12.12
N TYR A 281 -7.12 -19.01 -11.34
CA TYR A 281 -5.76 -18.94 -10.83
C TYR A 281 -5.44 -20.08 -9.86
N GLN A 282 -6.35 -20.42 -8.92
CA GLN A 282 -6.17 -21.56 -8.02
C GLN A 282 -5.92 -22.85 -8.80
N LEU A 283 -6.73 -23.12 -9.82
CA LEU A 283 -6.61 -24.32 -10.66
C LEU A 283 -5.34 -24.31 -11.54
N TRP A 284 -4.95 -23.15 -12.05
CA TRP A 284 -3.80 -23.01 -12.95
C TRP A 284 -2.46 -22.98 -12.20
N SER A 285 -2.42 -22.42 -11.00
CA SER A 285 -1.17 -22.09 -10.32
C SER A 285 -0.32 -23.31 -9.97
N GLY A 286 -0.92 -24.49 -9.79
CA GLY A 286 -0.23 -25.70 -9.33
C GLY A 286 -0.08 -25.79 -7.81
N ASN A 287 -0.51 -24.78 -7.05
CA ASN A 287 -0.50 -24.83 -5.59
C ASN A 287 -1.65 -25.71 -5.06
N PRO A 288 -1.46 -26.40 -3.92
CA PRO A 288 -2.54 -27.10 -3.22
C PRO A 288 -3.72 -26.17 -2.88
N ALA A 289 -4.96 -26.64 -3.09
CA ALA A 289 -6.15 -25.84 -2.82
C ALA A 289 -6.26 -25.41 -1.35
N ALA A 290 -5.79 -26.24 -0.42
CA ALA A 290 -5.78 -25.98 1.02
C ALA A 290 -4.92 -24.77 1.42
N TRP A 291 -4.01 -24.32 0.55
CA TRP A 291 -3.14 -23.17 0.81
C TRP A 291 -3.84 -21.83 0.57
N PHE A 292 -4.93 -21.84 -0.18
CA PHE A 292 -5.71 -20.63 -0.48
C PHE A 292 -6.72 -20.33 0.62
N GLY A 293 -7.05 -19.04 0.76
CA GLY A 293 -8.16 -18.63 1.62
C GLY A 293 -7.85 -18.68 3.11
N SER A 294 -6.58 -18.76 3.51
CA SER A 294 -6.11 -18.58 4.91
C SER A 294 -6.76 -17.38 5.60
N SER A 295 -6.97 -16.29 4.84
CA SER A 295 -7.65 -15.10 5.33
C SER A 295 -9.08 -15.36 5.84
N PHE A 296 -9.75 -16.45 5.48
CA PHE A 296 -11.09 -16.79 5.95
C PHE A 296 -11.11 -17.63 7.23
N SER A 297 -9.99 -18.28 7.61
CA SER A 297 -9.88 -19.08 8.84
C SER A 297 -9.18 -18.34 9.98
N SER A 298 -8.43 -17.27 9.69
CA SER A 298 -7.74 -16.45 10.70
C SER A 298 -8.66 -15.80 11.73
N ASP A 299 -8.19 -15.74 12.97
CA ASP A 299 -8.87 -15.10 14.10
C ASP A 299 -9.18 -13.60 13.89
N LEU A 300 -10.31 -13.15 14.47
CA LEU A 300 -10.76 -11.76 14.45
C LEU A 300 -10.52 -11.07 15.80
N LEU A 301 -9.49 -10.25 15.87
CA LEU A 301 -9.04 -9.47 17.02
C LEU A 301 -9.75 -8.10 17.07
N TRP A 302 -11.05 -8.12 17.38
CA TRP A 302 -11.92 -6.92 17.37
C TRP A 302 -11.43 -5.74 18.22
N TYR A 303 -10.64 -6.00 19.26
CA TYR A 303 -10.06 -4.93 20.09
C TYR A 303 -9.15 -3.99 19.28
N ARG A 304 -8.61 -4.43 18.12
CA ARG A 304 -7.76 -3.63 17.22
C ARG A 304 -8.47 -2.42 16.60
N LEU A 305 -9.81 -2.39 16.67
CA LEU A 305 -10.58 -1.22 16.26
C LEU A 305 -10.27 0.01 17.12
N LEU A 306 -9.99 -0.18 18.40
CA LEU A 306 -9.70 0.87 19.37
C LEU A 306 -8.19 0.95 19.67
N PRO A 307 -7.71 2.00 20.35
CA PRO A 307 -6.30 2.13 20.74
C PRO A 307 -5.72 0.86 21.36
N ASN A 308 -4.61 0.39 20.82
CA ASN A 308 -3.95 -0.84 21.25
C ASN A 308 -2.43 -0.78 20.99
N ARG A 309 -1.69 -1.84 21.35
CA ARG A 309 -0.23 -1.87 21.25
C ARG A 309 0.29 -2.00 19.82
N THR A 310 -0.42 -2.73 18.96
CA THR A 310 -0.08 -2.91 17.54
C THR A 310 -0.33 -1.64 16.73
N PHE A 311 -1.41 -0.91 17.05
CA PHE A 311 -1.69 0.40 16.46
C PHE A 311 -2.19 1.39 17.51
N PRO A 312 -1.34 2.30 18.02
CA PRO A 312 -1.65 3.17 19.15
C PRO A 312 -2.92 4.01 19.03
N MET A 313 -3.30 4.43 17.82
CA MET A 313 -4.55 5.19 17.61
C MET A 313 -5.77 4.28 17.40
N GLY A 314 -5.58 2.99 17.13
CA GLY A 314 -6.64 2.07 16.69
C GLY A 314 -7.10 2.33 15.25
N ILE A 315 -7.69 1.31 14.64
CA ILE A 315 -8.15 1.37 13.25
C ILE A 315 -9.31 2.34 13.08
N LEU A 316 -10.33 2.26 13.95
CA LEU A 316 -11.55 3.04 13.79
C LEU A 316 -11.32 4.54 14.01
N PRO A 317 -10.64 5.01 15.09
CA PRO A 317 -10.35 6.44 15.26
C PRO A 317 -9.50 6.98 14.11
N SER A 318 -8.47 6.24 13.70
CA SER A 318 -7.63 6.62 12.56
C SER A 318 -8.46 6.74 11.27
N ALA A 319 -9.30 5.75 10.96
CA ALA A 319 -10.17 5.77 9.79
C ALA A 319 -11.13 6.97 9.80
N VAL A 320 -11.68 7.33 10.97
CA VAL A 320 -12.51 8.54 11.11
C VAL A 320 -11.69 9.80 10.85
N PHE A 321 -10.51 9.94 11.45
CA PHE A 321 -9.68 11.13 11.30
C PHE A 321 -9.24 11.37 9.85
N VAL A 322 -8.85 10.32 9.13
CA VAL A 322 -8.44 10.46 7.72
C VAL A 322 -9.62 10.77 6.79
N SER A 323 -10.84 10.38 7.19
CA SER A 323 -12.03 10.49 6.33
C SER A 323 -12.83 11.77 6.57
N LEU A 324 -12.91 12.21 7.83
CA LEU A 324 -13.75 13.33 8.27
C LEU A 324 -13.51 14.63 7.48
N PRO A 325 -12.28 15.00 7.10
CA PRO A 325 -12.07 16.22 6.32
C PRO A 325 -12.69 16.15 4.93
N LEU A 326 -12.52 15.02 4.23
CA LEU A 326 -13.09 14.82 2.90
C LEU A 326 -14.62 14.67 2.96
N ILE A 327 -15.15 13.97 3.98
CA ILE A 327 -16.59 13.88 4.24
C ILE A 327 -17.17 15.26 4.57
N GLY A 328 -16.51 16.05 5.41
CA GLY A 328 -16.90 17.40 5.75
C GLY A 328 -16.96 18.33 4.54
N LEU A 329 -15.96 18.26 3.64
CA LEU A 329 -15.98 18.97 2.36
C LEU A 329 -17.17 18.53 1.50
N MET A 330 -17.38 17.22 1.32
CA MET A 330 -18.51 16.71 0.53
C MET A 330 -19.85 17.19 1.09
N VAL A 331 -20.07 17.03 2.39
CA VAL A 331 -21.28 17.46 3.08
C VAL A 331 -21.47 18.97 2.92
N SER A 332 -20.43 19.78 3.12
CA SER A 332 -20.51 21.24 2.96
C SER A 332 -20.95 21.66 1.54
N CYS A 333 -20.47 20.95 0.51
CA CYS A 333 -20.87 21.18 -0.88
C CYS A 333 -22.32 20.74 -1.16
N LEU A 334 -22.81 19.71 -0.47
CA LEU A 334 -24.12 19.10 -0.71
C LEU A 334 -25.25 19.64 0.17
N LEU A 335 -24.99 20.17 1.38
CA LEU A 335 -26.02 20.52 2.38
C LEU A 335 -27.19 21.36 1.86
N ASN A 336 -26.94 22.25 0.90
CA ASN A 336 -27.99 23.09 0.28
C ASN A 336 -28.33 22.72 -1.16
N ARG A 337 -27.60 21.77 -1.73
CA ARG A 337 -27.72 21.36 -3.13
C ARG A 337 -28.15 19.92 -3.27
N TRP A 338 -28.33 19.17 -2.18
CA TRP A 338 -28.64 17.75 -2.22
C TRP A 338 -29.95 17.48 -2.99
N ARG A 339 -30.90 18.42 -2.97
CA ARG A 339 -32.15 18.36 -3.76
C ARG A 339 -31.95 18.54 -5.26
N GLU A 340 -30.82 19.08 -5.71
CA GLU A 340 -30.45 19.14 -7.12
C GLU A 340 -30.03 17.77 -7.66
N TYR A 341 -29.80 16.78 -6.80
CA TYR A 341 -29.38 15.43 -7.16
C TYR A 341 -30.46 14.42 -6.78
N HIS A 342 -30.64 13.42 -7.62
CA HIS A 342 -31.56 12.34 -7.36
C HIS A 342 -31.07 11.51 -6.15
N PRO A 343 -31.93 11.19 -5.16
CA PRO A 343 -31.53 10.48 -3.95
C PRO A 343 -30.77 9.17 -4.20
N ILE A 344 -31.14 8.42 -5.25
CA ILE A 344 -30.47 7.16 -5.59
C ILE A 344 -28.96 7.32 -5.85
N ARG A 345 -28.53 8.46 -6.40
CA ARG A 345 -27.12 8.72 -6.70
C ARG A 345 -26.34 8.97 -5.42
N LEU A 346 -26.92 9.75 -4.50
CA LEU A 346 -26.35 10.01 -3.19
C LEU A 346 -26.29 8.73 -2.34
N VAL A 347 -27.40 7.98 -2.28
CA VAL A 347 -27.47 6.71 -1.55
C VAL A 347 -26.53 5.68 -2.17
N GLY A 348 -26.43 5.60 -3.49
CA GLY A 348 -25.50 4.69 -4.18
C GLY A 348 -24.04 5.00 -3.86
N LEU A 349 -23.63 6.26 -3.90
CA LEU A 349 -22.27 6.67 -3.51
C LEU A 349 -21.98 6.40 -2.02
N ALA A 350 -22.93 6.70 -1.14
CA ALA A 350 -22.81 6.42 0.29
C ALA A 350 -22.72 4.91 0.57
N ALA A 351 -23.53 4.10 -0.13
CA ALA A 351 -23.52 2.64 0.00
C ALA A 351 -22.20 2.03 -0.47
N ILE A 352 -21.64 2.51 -1.60
CA ILE A 352 -20.33 2.09 -2.09
C ILE A 352 -19.25 2.37 -1.03
N LEU A 353 -19.22 3.59 -0.48
CA LEU A 353 -18.27 3.95 0.58
C LEU A 353 -18.47 3.11 1.84
N LEU A 354 -19.72 2.88 2.26
CA LEU A 354 -20.04 2.09 3.44
C LEU A 354 -19.59 0.63 3.30
N VAL A 355 -19.87 -0.03 2.17
CA VAL A 355 -19.47 -1.42 1.94
C VAL A 355 -17.96 -1.58 1.96
N LEU A 356 -17.22 -0.69 1.30
CA LEU A 356 -15.75 -0.73 1.31
C LEU A 356 -15.18 -0.42 2.70
N PHE A 357 -15.79 0.51 3.44
CA PHE A 357 -15.41 0.82 4.81
C PHE A 357 -15.59 -0.39 5.72
N LEU A 358 -16.79 -0.99 5.75
CA LEU A 358 -17.10 -2.15 6.59
C LEU A 358 -16.22 -3.35 6.23
N GLY A 359 -16.03 -3.62 4.93
CA GLY A 359 -15.13 -4.68 4.47
C GLY A 359 -13.69 -4.45 4.93
N GLY A 360 -13.17 -3.22 4.79
CA GLY A 360 -11.83 -2.88 5.26
C GLY A 360 -11.67 -2.97 6.78
N ILE A 361 -12.71 -2.62 7.56
CA ILE A 361 -12.74 -2.78 9.03
C ILE A 361 -12.64 -4.25 9.43
N ILE A 362 -13.43 -5.14 8.80
CA ILE A 362 -13.41 -6.59 9.09
C ILE A 362 -12.04 -7.20 8.76
N VAL A 363 -11.43 -6.83 7.64
CA VAL A 363 -10.09 -7.33 7.28
C VAL A 363 -9.01 -6.74 8.21
N SER A 364 -9.20 -5.52 8.71
CA SER A 364 -8.25 -4.88 9.62
C SER A 364 -8.14 -5.55 10.99
N VAL A 365 -9.18 -6.27 11.45
CA VAL A 365 -9.16 -6.94 12.76
C VAL A 365 -8.63 -8.37 12.68
N LYS A 366 -8.34 -8.91 11.49
CA LYS A 366 -7.72 -10.23 11.39
C LYS A 366 -6.34 -10.25 12.04
N ILE A 367 -5.97 -11.37 12.66
CA ILE A 367 -4.57 -11.64 13.04
C ILE A 367 -3.68 -11.48 11.78
N GLY A 368 -2.51 -10.86 11.95
CA GLY A 368 -1.66 -10.36 10.86
C GLY A 368 -2.04 -8.95 10.35
N GLY A 369 -3.20 -8.43 10.75
CA GLY A 369 -3.74 -7.12 10.34
C GLY A 369 -3.62 -6.01 11.39
N GLY A 370 -4.27 -4.88 11.15
CA GLY A 370 -4.58 -3.90 12.21
C GLY A 370 -3.44 -2.98 12.66
N SER A 371 -2.25 -3.06 12.05
CA SER A 371 -1.09 -2.21 12.36
C SER A 371 -1.11 -0.82 11.72
N ASN A 372 -1.94 -0.62 10.70
CA ASN A 372 -2.15 0.64 10.00
C ASN A 372 -3.44 0.55 9.15
N LEU A 373 -3.70 1.56 8.30
CA LEU A 373 -4.91 1.68 7.49
C LEU A 373 -4.87 0.97 6.12
N HIS A 374 -3.88 0.12 5.82
CA HIS A 374 -3.72 -0.49 4.49
C HIS A 374 -4.93 -1.33 4.03
N ASN A 375 -5.69 -1.92 4.96
CA ASN A 375 -6.89 -2.70 4.61
C ASN A 375 -8.11 -1.82 4.26
N LEU A 376 -8.00 -0.50 4.46
CA LEU A 376 -8.98 0.51 4.03
C LEU A 376 -8.59 1.16 2.69
N ASP A 377 -7.59 0.62 1.98
CA ASP A 377 -7.05 1.17 0.74
C ASP A 377 -8.11 1.43 -0.35
N ALA A 378 -9.01 0.46 -0.60
CA ALA A 378 -10.10 0.60 -1.56
C ALA A 378 -11.10 1.69 -1.14
N TYR A 379 -11.46 1.74 0.15
CA TYR A 379 -12.32 2.77 0.71
C TYR A 379 -11.70 4.17 0.56
N LEU A 380 -10.44 4.33 0.96
CA LEU A 380 -9.73 5.61 0.89
C LEU A 380 -9.58 6.09 -0.56
N THR A 381 -9.31 5.16 -1.48
CA THR A 381 -9.23 5.48 -2.91
C THR A 381 -10.57 6.00 -3.43
N LEU A 382 -11.69 5.32 -3.16
CA LEU A 382 -13.00 5.80 -3.60
C LEU A 382 -13.42 7.07 -2.86
N LEU A 383 -13.04 7.24 -1.59
CA LEU A 383 -13.28 8.47 -0.85
C LEU A 383 -12.55 9.65 -1.51
N LEU A 384 -11.29 9.49 -1.91
CA LEU A 384 -10.53 10.50 -2.66
C LEU A 384 -11.22 10.84 -3.98
N VAL A 385 -11.62 9.83 -4.75
CA VAL A 385 -12.27 10.02 -6.06
C VAL A 385 -13.61 10.73 -5.90
N ILE A 386 -14.50 10.23 -5.05
CA ILE A 386 -15.86 10.77 -4.86
C ILE A 386 -15.79 12.18 -4.26
N SER A 387 -14.97 12.41 -3.24
CA SER A 387 -14.84 13.73 -2.63
C SER A 387 -14.27 14.76 -3.62
N GLY A 388 -13.27 14.38 -4.42
CA GLY A 388 -12.75 15.23 -5.48
C GLY A 388 -13.82 15.62 -6.49
N TYR A 389 -14.62 14.67 -6.96
CA TYR A 389 -15.68 14.95 -7.93
C TYR A 389 -16.73 15.92 -7.39
N ILE A 390 -17.14 15.75 -6.12
CA ILE A 390 -18.11 16.63 -5.48
C ILE A 390 -17.51 18.03 -5.27
N TYR A 391 -16.32 18.10 -4.67
CA TYR A 391 -15.66 19.37 -4.32
C TYR A 391 -15.30 20.20 -5.56
N PHE A 392 -14.81 19.57 -6.63
CA PHE A 392 -14.49 20.26 -7.89
C PHE A 392 -15.68 20.37 -8.86
N ALA A 393 -16.92 20.22 -8.36
CA ALA A 393 -18.15 20.38 -9.12
C ALA A 393 -18.24 19.54 -10.42
N ARG A 394 -17.67 18.33 -10.38
CA ARG A 394 -17.78 17.33 -11.46
C ARG A 394 -18.98 16.40 -11.27
N PHE A 395 -19.53 16.30 -10.06
CA PHE A 395 -20.82 15.65 -9.82
C PHE A 395 -21.95 16.48 -10.47
N ARG A 396 -22.55 15.96 -11.55
CA ARG A 396 -23.53 16.73 -12.33
C ARG A 396 -24.90 16.74 -11.65
N PRO A 397 -25.55 17.89 -11.41
CA PRO A 397 -26.92 17.94 -10.88
C PRO A 397 -27.95 17.38 -11.89
N ASP A 398 -29.05 16.84 -11.39
CA ASP A 398 -30.17 16.26 -12.17
C ASP A 398 -31.27 17.28 -12.51
N GLY A 399 -31.37 18.41 -11.81
CA GLY A 399 -32.32 19.46 -12.14
C GLY A 399 -31.80 20.46 -13.18
N THR A 400 -32.73 21.14 -13.88
CA THR A 400 -32.45 22.38 -14.60
C THR A 400 -32.10 23.49 -13.61
N ALA A 401 -30.87 23.51 -13.10
CA ALA A 401 -30.30 24.77 -12.66
C ALA A 401 -30.38 25.71 -13.87
N GLN A 402 -31.17 26.79 -13.76
CA GLN A 402 -31.44 27.77 -14.81
C GLN A 402 -30.25 27.88 -15.77
N ILE A 403 -30.43 27.33 -16.96
CA ILE A 403 -29.54 27.57 -18.08
C ILE A 403 -29.77 29.04 -18.43
N HIS A 404 -28.97 29.94 -17.84
CA HIS A 404 -28.77 31.24 -18.48
C HIS A 404 -28.17 30.94 -19.86
N GLU A 405 -28.69 31.57 -20.92
CA GLU A 405 -28.42 31.33 -22.35
C GLU A 405 -26.96 31.50 -22.82
N SER A 406 -25.99 31.55 -21.91
CA SER A 406 -24.58 31.32 -22.22
C SER A 406 -24.25 29.91 -21.74
N GLY A 407 -23.76 29.02 -22.61
CA GLY A 407 -23.46 27.60 -22.33
C GLY A 407 -22.40 27.30 -21.25
N HIS A 408 -22.35 28.11 -20.20
CA HIS A 408 -21.55 27.96 -19.01
C HIS A 408 -22.43 27.38 -17.91
N ALA A 409 -22.04 26.21 -17.40
CA ALA A 409 -22.52 25.73 -16.10
C ALA A 409 -22.43 26.92 -15.12
N SER A 410 -23.55 27.26 -14.49
CA SER A 410 -23.68 28.40 -13.60
C SER A 410 -22.45 28.44 -12.69
N ALA A 411 -21.71 29.55 -12.71
CA ALA A 411 -20.59 29.75 -11.81
C ALA A 411 -21.04 29.41 -10.38
N PRO A 412 -20.20 28.76 -9.56
CA PRO A 412 -20.58 28.43 -8.19
C PRO A 412 -21.07 29.71 -7.52
N ARG A 413 -22.36 29.74 -7.15
CA ARG A 413 -22.97 30.85 -6.43
C ARG A 413 -22.04 31.16 -5.27
N ALA A 414 -21.51 32.38 -5.21
CA ALA A 414 -20.47 32.76 -4.26
C ALA A 414 -20.85 32.24 -2.87
N LEU A 415 -20.03 31.35 -2.32
CA LEU A 415 -20.25 30.78 -1.00
C LEU A 415 -20.41 31.94 -0.01
N SER A 416 -21.43 31.88 0.86
CA SER A 416 -21.55 32.84 1.96
C SER A 416 -20.25 32.86 2.76
N GLU A 417 -19.91 34.01 3.37
CA GLU A 417 -18.65 34.16 4.13
C GLU A 417 -18.49 33.06 5.20
N SER A 418 -19.57 32.68 5.88
CA SER A 418 -19.60 31.56 6.83
C SER A 418 -19.19 30.20 6.23
N ARG A 419 -19.47 29.96 4.95
CA ARG A 419 -19.12 28.72 4.25
C ARG A 419 -17.70 28.71 3.74
N LYS A 420 -17.16 29.86 3.35
CA LYS A 420 -15.73 29.98 3.05
C LYS A 420 -14.90 29.62 4.28
N SER A 421 -15.32 30.03 5.47
CA SER A 421 -14.65 29.64 6.72
C SER A 421 -14.70 28.13 6.98
N ILE A 422 -15.85 27.48 6.76
CA ILE A 422 -16.01 26.02 6.91
C ILE A 422 -15.17 25.25 5.88
N GLU A 423 -15.20 25.69 4.63
CA GLU A 423 -14.40 25.10 3.56
C GLU A 423 -12.90 25.22 3.86
N VAL A 424 -12.43 26.42 4.23
CA VAL A 424 -11.03 26.65 4.62
C VAL A 424 -10.64 25.78 5.81
N PHE A 425 -11.52 25.62 6.79
CA PHE A 425 -11.29 24.72 7.93
C PHE A 425 -11.08 23.28 7.46
N PHE A 426 -12.01 22.71 6.68
CA PHE A 426 -11.88 21.32 6.25
C PHE A 426 -10.73 21.10 5.26
N ILE A 427 -10.40 22.08 4.40
CA ILE A 427 -9.18 22.04 3.58
C ILE A 427 -7.95 22.01 4.50
N GLY A 428 -7.89 22.89 5.50
CA GLY A 428 -6.81 22.93 6.48
C GLY A 428 -6.61 21.58 7.16
N VAL A 429 -7.70 20.98 7.67
CA VAL A 429 -7.66 19.66 8.32
C VAL A 429 -7.31 18.55 7.32
N ALA A 430 -7.83 18.59 6.10
CA ALA A 430 -7.51 17.62 5.05
C ALA A 430 -6.01 17.61 4.71
N LEU A 431 -5.31 18.73 4.88
CA LEU A 431 -3.86 18.81 4.68
C LEU A 431 -3.06 18.29 5.86
N ILE A 432 -3.54 18.53 7.08
CA ILE A 432 -2.84 18.16 8.31
C ILE A 432 -2.60 16.65 8.36
N PHE A 433 -3.61 15.83 8.04
CA PHE A 433 -3.50 14.39 8.24
C PHE A 433 -2.50 13.69 7.28
N PRO A 434 -2.60 13.81 5.94
CA PRO A 434 -1.60 13.22 5.04
C PRO A 434 -0.17 13.70 5.34
N LEU A 435 -0.01 14.97 5.71
CA LEU A 435 1.29 15.51 6.12
C LEU A 435 1.76 14.90 7.44
N TYR A 436 0.92 14.86 8.47
CA TYR A 436 1.26 14.25 9.76
C TYR A 436 1.72 12.79 9.59
N PHE A 437 0.95 11.97 8.86
CA PHE A 437 1.32 10.58 8.58
C PHE A 437 2.65 10.50 7.84
N THR A 438 2.85 11.32 6.81
CA THR A 438 4.10 11.37 6.05
C THR A 438 5.30 11.75 6.93
N LEU A 439 5.13 12.74 7.81
CA LEU A 439 6.18 13.26 8.68
C LEU A 439 6.46 12.34 9.88
N SER A 440 5.49 11.50 10.26
CA SER A 440 5.62 10.53 11.37
C SER A 440 6.43 9.29 11.01
N VAL A 441 6.68 9.04 9.72
CA VAL A 441 7.41 7.87 9.23
C VAL A 441 8.76 8.30 8.67
N GLY A 442 9.75 7.40 8.73
CA GLY A 442 11.13 7.67 8.32
C GLY A 442 11.94 8.35 9.42
N GLY A 443 13.22 8.55 9.15
CA GLY A 443 14.15 9.08 10.15
C GLY A 443 15.58 9.15 9.63
N ALA A 444 16.55 8.99 10.53
CA ALA A 444 17.96 8.94 10.19
C ALA A 444 18.22 7.90 9.09
N LEU A 445 19.15 8.21 8.18
CA LEU A 445 19.69 7.21 7.28
C LEU A 445 20.28 6.05 8.10
N PRO A 446 19.92 4.79 7.82
CA PRO A 446 20.44 3.66 8.56
C PRO A 446 21.94 3.50 8.30
N THR A 447 22.72 3.32 9.36
CA THR A 447 24.12 2.94 9.26
C THR A 447 24.19 1.46 8.92
N ARG A 448 24.86 1.12 7.81
CA ARG A 448 25.02 -0.27 7.36
C ARG A 448 26.47 -0.67 7.44
N ASP A 449 26.76 -1.71 8.24
CA ASP A 449 28.08 -2.30 8.29
C ASP A 449 28.24 -3.34 7.18
N TYR A 450 28.78 -2.90 6.04
CA TYR A 450 29.05 -3.77 4.91
C TYR A 450 30.18 -4.77 5.20
N SER A 451 31.12 -4.43 6.09
CA SER A 451 32.22 -5.34 6.41
C SER A 451 31.71 -6.52 7.23
N ALA A 452 30.92 -6.25 8.27
CA ALA A 452 30.28 -7.28 9.07
C ALA A 452 29.29 -8.10 8.22
N ALA A 453 28.54 -7.44 7.33
CA ALA A 453 27.61 -8.14 6.45
C ALA A 453 28.32 -9.12 5.49
N ASN A 454 29.45 -8.71 4.91
CA ASN A 454 30.25 -9.60 4.05
C ASN A 454 30.86 -10.76 4.83
N ALA A 455 31.33 -10.55 6.06
CA ALA A 455 31.83 -11.62 6.91
C ALA A 455 30.73 -12.62 7.28
N ALA A 456 29.53 -12.13 7.64
CA ALA A 456 28.37 -12.97 7.90
C ALA A 456 27.97 -13.76 6.65
N LEU A 457 27.97 -13.14 5.47
CA LEU A 457 27.63 -13.81 4.21
C LEU A 457 28.63 -14.93 3.88
N GLN A 458 29.93 -14.68 4.03
CA GLN A 458 30.96 -15.72 3.85
C GLN A 458 30.74 -16.89 4.80
N THR A 459 30.39 -16.60 6.06
CA THR A 459 30.12 -17.60 7.08
C THR A 459 28.89 -18.45 6.73
N ILE A 460 27.78 -17.81 6.32
CA ILE A 460 26.58 -18.51 5.83
C ILE A 460 26.96 -19.41 4.66
N ASN A 461 27.64 -18.87 3.64
CA ASN A 461 27.99 -19.63 2.45
C ASN A 461 28.88 -20.85 2.75
N SER A 462 29.89 -20.70 3.61
CA SER A 462 30.72 -21.83 4.05
C SER A 462 29.91 -22.88 4.83
N ALA A 463 29.05 -22.45 5.75
CA ALA A 463 28.24 -23.33 6.57
C ALA A 463 27.21 -24.11 5.74
N THR A 464 26.54 -23.46 4.79
CA THR A 464 25.57 -24.12 3.91
C THR A 464 26.25 -25.07 2.92
N GLN A 465 27.41 -24.68 2.36
CA GLN A 465 28.18 -25.59 1.50
C GLN A 465 28.65 -26.83 2.24
N GLN A 466 29.04 -26.68 3.51
CA GLN A 466 29.41 -27.84 4.33
C GLN A 466 28.22 -28.77 4.56
N ALA A 467 27.04 -28.23 4.87
CA ALA A 467 25.81 -29.01 5.02
C ALA A 467 25.45 -29.77 3.73
N VAL A 468 25.52 -29.10 2.57
CA VAL A 468 25.21 -29.71 1.26
C VAL A 468 26.25 -30.75 0.87
N LYS A 469 27.55 -30.51 1.09
CA LYS A 469 28.61 -31.52 0.84
C LYS A 469 28.46 -32.77 1.69
N GLY A 470 27.84 -32.65 2.86
CA GLY A 470 27.43 -33.78 3.71
C GLY A 470 26.21 -34.55 3.19
N GLY A 471 25.61 -34.12 2.06
CA GLY A 471 24.39 -34.70 1.49
C GLY A 471 23.09 -34.16 2.08
N GLY A 472 23.14 -33.11 2.90
CA GLY A 472 21.99 -32.54 3.59
C GLY A 472 21.31 -31.39 2.83
N GLU A 473 20.02 -31.17 3.10
CA GLU A 473 19.26 -30.02 2.61
C GLU A 473 19.39 -28.82 3.57
N VAL A 474 19.30 -27.60 3.02
CA VAL A 474 19.34 -26.35 3.79
C VAL A 474 18.05 -25.57 3.60
N LEU A 475 17.29 -25.37 4.67
CA LEU A 475 16.07 -24.57 4.66
C LEU A 475 16.37 -23.11 5.01
N PHE A 476 16.09 -22.20 4.08
CA PHE A 476 16.07 -20.77 4.36
C PHE A 476 14.64 -20.33 4.71
N ILE A 477 14.28 -20.32 6.00
CA ILE A 477 13.00 -19.72 6.44
C ILE A 477 13.06 -18.21 6.19
N SER A 478 14.14 -17.58 6.63
CA SER A 478 14.43 -16.16 6.40
C SER A 478 15.59 -15.98 5.41
N GLN A 479 15.78 -14.75 4.91
CA GLN A 479 16.88 -14.39 4.01
C GLN A 479 16.96 -15.21 2.71
N ARG A 480 15.84 -15.76 2.23
CA ARG A 480 15.77 -16.61 1.01
C ARG A 480 16.20 -15.90 -0.28
N GLN A 481 16.20 -14.56 -0.30
CA GLN A 481 16.77 -13.79 -1.39
C GLN A 481 18.27 -14.05 -1.61
N LEU A 482 18.99 -14.56 -0.59
CA LEU A 482 20.39 -14.92 -0.74
C LEU A 482 20.58 -16.04 -1.77
N VAL A 483 19.70 -17.04 -1.79
CA VAL A 483 19.67 -18.08 -2.83
C VAL A 483 19.25 -17.47 -4.18
N THR A 484 18.17 -16.68 -4.15
CA THR A 484 17.59 -16.02 -5.34
C THR A 484 18.59 -15.18 -6.13
N PHE A 485 19.48 -14.46 -5.43
CA PHE A 485 20.48 -13.58 -6.05
C PHE A 485 21.89 -14.18 -6.07
N ASN A 486 22.01 -15.49 -5.86
CA ASN A 486 23.28 -16.25 -5.91
C ASN A 486 24.37 -15.69 -4.97
N TYR A 487 23.95 -15.18 -3.80
CA TYR A 487 24.87 -14.81 -2.72
C TYR A 487 25.36 -16.05 -1.93
N VAL A 488 24.58 -17.13 -1.95
CA VAL A 488 24.96 -18.46 -1.46
C VAL A 488 25.02 -19.40 -2.66
N GLN A 489 26.11 -20.14 -2.79
CA GLN A 489 26.38 -21.00 -3.96
C GLN A 489 26.14 -22.47 -3.62
N GLU A 490 25.73 -23.24 -4.64
CA GLU A 490 25.54 -24.70 -4.53
C GLU A 490 24.45 -25.12 -3.51
N VAL A 491 23.51 -24.24 -3.20
CA VAL A 491 22.37 -24.55 -2.34
C VAL A 491 21.11 -24.62 -3.21
N ASN A 492 20.47 -25.80 -3.23
CA ASN A 492 19.19 -25.98 -3.89
C ASN A 492 18.08 -25.23 -3.12
N LEU A 493 17.13 -24.66 -3.87
CA LEU A 493 15.96 -24.03 -3.26
C LEU A 493 15.08 -25.10 -2.61
N VAL A 494 14.73 -24.90 -1.34
CA VAL A 494 13.56 -25.52 -0.70
C VAL A 494 12.40 -24.53 -0.83
N PRO A 495 11.39 -24.82 -1.68
CA PRO A 495 10.30 -23.88 -1.95
C PRO A 495 9.38 -23.66 -0.74
N GLU A 496 9.17 -24.70 0.07
CA GLU A 496 8.30 -24.65 1.24
C GLU A 496 8.91 -23.80 2.37
N ASP A 497 8.07 -23.49 3.36
CA ASP A 497 8.43 -22.98 4.69
C ASP A 497 9.16 -21.63 4.69
N GLU A 498 8.75 -20.77 3.76
CA GLU A 498 9.17 -19.37 3.71
C GLU A 498 8.53 -18.56 4.84
N LEU A 499 9.30 -17.65 5.46
CA LEU A 499 8.89 -16.82 6.59
C LEU A 499 7.46 -16.28 6.53
N VAL A 500 7.09 -15.55 5.47
CA VAL A 500 5.79 -14.87 5.40
C VAL A 500 4.65 -15.86 5.19
N PHE A 501 4.87 -16.88 4.36
CA PHE A 501 3.82 -17.88 4.11
C PHE A 501 3.66 -18.84 5.27
N LEU A 502 4.75 -19.29 5.89
CA LEU A 502 4.72 -20.09 7.12
C LEU A 502 4.02 -19.33 8.26
N MET A 503 4.29 -18.03 8.41
CA MET A 503 3.57 -17.18 9.36
C MET A 503 2.07 -17.10 9.03
N GLU A 504 1.70 -16.94 7.76
CA GLU A 504 0.29 -16.95 7.34
C GLU A 504 -0.39 -18.30 7.67
N MET A 505 0.29 -19.41 7.45
CA MET A 505 -0.23 -20.76 7.77
C MET A 505 -0.35 -20.96 9.29
N ALA A 506 0.60 -20.45 10.08
CA ALA A 506 0.53 -20.46 11.54
C ALA A 506 -0.65 -19.63 12.07
N MET A 507 -0.82 -18.38 11.60
CA MET A 507 -1.91 -17.49 12.04
C MET A 507 -3.30 -17.96 11.59
N SER A 508 -3.39 -18.79 10.55
CA SER A 508 -4.65 -19.32 10.02
C SER A 508 -4.98 -20.73 10.47
N ASP A 509 -4.14 -21.30 11.35
CA ASP A 509 -4.20 -22.68 11.83
C ASP A 509 -4.38 -23.70 10.69
N ASN A 510 -3.55 -23.57 9.64
CA ASN A 510 -3.63 -24.45 8.50
C ASN A 510 -2.96 -25.79 8.80
N SER A 511 -3.70 -26.72 9.41
CA SER A 511 -3.16 -28.02 9.83
C SER A 511 -2.56 -28.80 8.66
N THR A 512 -3.17 -28.77 7.47
CA THR A 512 -2.63 -29.51 6.30
C THR A 512 -1.22 -29.06 5.93
N TYR A 513 -0.94 -27.76 5.99
CA TYR A 513 0.39 -27.24 5.74
C TYR A 513 1.32 -27.49 6.93
N LEU A 514 0.85 -27.19 8.15
CA LEU A 514 1.66 -27.26 9.37
C LEU A 514 2.06 -28.69 9.74
N ASP A 515 1.20 -29.69 9.50
CA ASP A 515 1.50 -31.10 9.77
C ASP A 515 2.67 -31.60 8.89
N ALA A 516 2.72 -31.15 7.63
CA ALA A 516 3.83 -31.45 6.72
C ALA A 516 5.12 -30.80 7.21
N PHE A 517 5.07 -29.51 7.58
CA PHE A 517 6.19 -28.79 8.17
C PHE A 517 6.69 -29.46 9.46
N HIS A 518 5.79 -29.80 10.39
CA HIS A 518 6.16 -30.48 11.65
C HIS A 518 6.75 -31.85 11.42
N THR A 519 6.26 -32.59 10.41
CA THR A 519 6.85 -33.88 10.00
C THR A 519 8.29 -33.69 9.55
N ASP A 520 8.55 -32.75 8.65
CA ASP A 520 9.90 -32.46 8.13
C ASP A 520 10.86 -32.02 9.24
N ILE A 521 10.39 -31.19 10.18
CA ILE A 521 11.16 -30.77 11.35
C ILE A 521 11.44 -31.95 12.30
N SER A 522 10.43 -32.78 12.58
CA SER A 522 10.57 -33.92 13.50
C SER A 522 11.51 -35.01 12.99
N HIS A 523 11.53 -35.21 11.67
CA HIS A 523 12.46 -36.13 10.99
C HIS A 523 13.85 -35.53 10.77
N GLN A 524 14.07 -34.29 11.23
CA GLN A 524 15.32 -33.57 11.03
C GLN A 524 15.77 -33.54 9.56
N ARG A 525 14.82 -33.37 8.63
CA ARG A 525 15.06 -33.40 7.18
C ARG A 525 16.20 -32.48 6.76
N PHE A 526 16.23 -31.28 7.32
CA PHE A 526 17.22 -30.27 6.99
C PHE A 526 18.49 -30.47 7.82
N ALA A 527 19.65 -30.48 7.18
CA ALA A 527 20.93 -30.46 7.89
C ALA A 527 21.20 -29.08 8.51
N MET A 528 20.57 -28.04 7.98
CA MET A 528 20.66 -26.68 8.49
C MET A 528 19.38 -25.87 8.20
N ILE A 529 18.94 -25.08 9.17
CA ILE A 529 17.86 -24.10 9.00
C ILE A 529 18.42 -22.70 9.25
N VAL A 530 18.18 -21.77 8.32
CA VAL A 530 18.55 -20.36 8.43
C VAL A 530 17.28 -19.55 8.74
N SER A 531 17.19 -19.05 9.97
CA SER A 531 16.01 -18.32 10.45
C SER A 531 16.40 -17.09 11.26
N GLU A 532 15.47 -16.15 11.40
CA GLU A 532 15.55 -15.13 12.46
C GLU A 532 15.61 -15.84 13.84
N PRO A 533 16.16 -15.19 14.89
CA PRO A 533 16.23 -15.77 16.22
C PRO A 533 14.86 -16.27 16.72
N LEU A 534 14.77 -17.58 16.92
CA LEU A 534 13.59 -18.26 17.45
C LEU A 534 13.58 -18.24 18.98
N THR A 535 12.40 -18.06 19.56
CA THR A 535 12.17 -18.01 21.00
C THR A 535 10.93 -18.82 21.37
N ALA A 536 10.88 -19.34 22.60
CA ALA A 536 9.71 -20.00 23.18
C ALA A 536 8.89 -19.03 24.07
N GLN A 537 9.07 -17.72 23.89
CA GLN A 537 8.41 -16.70 24.71
C GLN A 537 7.12 -16.21 24.07
N PHE A 538 6.00 -16.52 24.71
CA PHE A 538 4.71 -15.92 24.43
C PHE A 538 4.68 -14.47 24.92
N GLN A 539 4.14 -13.58 24.09
CA GLN A 539 4.08 -12.14 24.33
C GLN A 539 2.66 -11.66 24.66
N GLY A 540 1.64 -12.32 24.10
CA GLY A 540 0.24 -11.99 24.29
C GLY A 540 -0.14 -10.58 23.81
N ARG A 541 -1.44 -10.27 23.94
CA ARG A 541 -2.04 -8.99 23.50
C ARG A 541 -1.41 -7.71 24.07
N SER A 542 -0.61 -7.81 25.13
CA SER A 542 0.08 -6.66 25.74
C SER A 542 1.30 -6.19 24.97
N HIS A 543 1.74 -6.95 23.97
CA HIS A 543 2.83 -6.60 23.07
C HIS A 543 2.31 -6.24 21.68
N SER A 544 3.06 -5.43 20.93
CA SER A 544 2.75 -5.13 19.54
C SER A 544 2.96 -6.39 18.70
N PHE A 545 1.94 -6.84 17.96
CA PHE A 545 1.95 -8.13 17.25
C PHE A 545 2.15 -9.36 18.17
N GLY A 546 1.72 -9.27 19.43
CA GLY A 546 1.94 -10.36 20.39
C GLY A 546 1.16 -11.63 20.04
N GLU A 547 -0.06 -11.54 19.49
CA GLU A 547 -0.79 -12.74 19.06
C GLU A 547 -0.17 -13.41 17.82
N GLU A 548 0.36 -12.63 16.88
CA GLU A 548 1.14 -13.17 15.75
C GLU A 548 2.41 -13.87 16.24
N ASN A 549 3.10 -13.26 17.22
CA ASN A 549 4.22 -13.91 17.89
C ASN A 549 3.78 -15.23 18.53
N ASP A 550 2.68 -15.26 19.27
CA ASP A 550 2.22 -16.45 19.98
C ASP A 550 1.91 -17.60 19.00
N ALA A 551 1.23 -17.29 17.89
CA ALA A 551 0.99 -18.27 16.82
C ALA A 551 2.30 -18.78 16.20
N TRP A 552 3.28 -17.91 15.98
CA TRP A 552 4.61 -18.30 15.49
C TRP A 552 5.40 -19.13 16.50
N VAL A 553 5.30 -18.80 17.78
CA VAL A 553 5.98 -19.53 18.85
C VAL A 553 5.45 -20.95 18.90
N GLU A 554 4.13 -21.10 19.03
CA GLU A 554 3.46 -22.39 19.15
C GLU A 554 3.65 -23.26 17.89
N ARG A 555 3.45 -22.69 16.70
CA ARG A 555 3.39 -23.47 15.45
C ARG A 555 4.72 -23.60 14.72
N VAL A 556 5.72 -22.79 15.06
CA VAL A 556 7.00 -22.77 14.32
C VAL A 556 8.21 -22.82 15.24
N SER A 557 8.32 -21.91 16.20
CA SER A 557 9.53 -21.78 17.01
C SER A 557 9.72 -22.98 17.94
N GLU A 558 8.69 -23.39 18.68
CA GLU A 558 8.76 -24.54 19.58
C GLU A 558 9.07 -25.84 18.83
N PRO A 559 8.39 -26.20 17.72
CA PRO A 559 8.75 -27.36 16.90
C PRO A 559 10.22 -27.34 16.45
N ILE A 560 10.70 -26.23 15.88
CA ILE A 560 12.10 -26.14 15.45
C ILE A 560 13.03 -26.29 16.64
N LEU A 561 12.83 -25.52 17.72
CA LEU A 561 13.70 -25.55 18.90
C LEU A 561 13.70 -26.91 19.61
N CYS A 562 12.69 -27.74 19.36
CA CYS A 562 12.60 -29.07 19.90
C CYS A 562 13.50 -30.09 19.19
N TYR A 563 13.59 -30.00 17.86
CA TYR A 563 14.38 -30.94 17.04
C TYR A 563 15.72 -30.36 16.57
N TYR A 564 15.88 -29.05 16.64
CA TYR A 564 17.06 -28.30 16.21
C TYR A 564 17.59 -27.41 17.34
N GLN A 565 18.88 -27.11 17.29
CA GLN A 565 19.56 -26.25 18.25
C GLN A 565 20.35 -25.16 17.53
N PRO A 566 20.49 -23.96 18.14
CA PRO A 566 21.31 -22.90 17.57
C PRO A 566 22.77 -23.35 17.53
N SER A 567 23.38 -23.35 16.35
CA SER A 567 24.79 -23.65 16.16
C SER A 567 25.65 -22.39 16.02
N MET A 568 25.09 -21.34 15.41
CA MET A 568 25.80 -20.08 15.18
C MET A 568 24.86 -18.90 15.06
N GLN A 569 25.18 -17.79 15.72
CA GLN A 569 24.45 -16.53 15.64
C GLN A 569 25.23 -15.51 14.80
N LEU A 570 24.53 -14.86 13.86
CA LEU A 570 25.12 -13.91 12.92
C LEU A 570 24.36 -12.58 13.00
N ASP A 571 24.73 -11.73 13.95
CA ASP A 571 24.02 -10.49 14.26
C ASP A 571 23.93 -9.53 13.05
N ALA A 572 24.98 -9.44 12.24
CA ALA A 572 25.00 -8.59 11.05
C ALA A 572 23.98 -9.04 9.97
N ALA A 573 23.56 -10.31 10.01
CA ALA A 573 22.55 -10.87 9.14
C ALA A 573 21.17 -10.96 9.81
N GLY A 574 21.11 -10.78 11.14
CA GLY A 574 19.89 -10.97 11.93
C GLY A 574 19.38 -12.41 11.90
N VAL A 575 20.27 -13.40 11.77
CA VAL A 575 19.90 -14.82 11.69
C VAL A 575 20.69 -15.69 12.65
N ILE A 576 20.10 -16.84 12.95
CA ILE A 576 20.75 -17.97 13.62
C ILE A 576 20.71 -19.16 12.66
N LEU A 577 21.82 -19.88 12.60
CA LEU A 577 21.93 -21.18 11.96
C LEU A 577 21.52 -22.24 12.98
N TYR A 578 20.54 -23.06 12.63
CA TYR A 578 20.06 -24.16 13.46
C TYR A 578 20.44 -25.49 12.83
N THR A 579 20.92 -26.43 13.64
CA THR A 579 21.31 -27.78 13.21
C THR A 579 20.56 -28.83 14.02
N PRO A 580 20.39 -30.06 13.51
CA PRO A 580 19.73 -31.15 14.24
C PRO A 580 20.30 -31.35 15.65
N ARG A 581 19.40 -31.56 16.63
CA ARG A 581 19.76 -32.00 17.99
C ARG A 581 20.08 -33.48 17.99
N LEU A 582 21.05 -33.88 18.82
CA LEU A 582 21.28 -35.29 19.11
C LEU A 582 20.17 -35.88 19.98
N ASP A 583 19.63 -35.07 20.90
CA ASP A 583 18.54 -35.44 21.80
C ASP A 583 17.36 -34.46 21.62
N PRO A 584 16.41 -34.74 20.71
CA PRO A 584 15.16 -33.98 20.57
C PRO A 584 14.28 -34.06 21.83
N CYS A 585 13.30 -33.16 21.99
CA CYS A 585 12.32 -33.35 23.07
C CYS A 585 11.53 -34.65 22.87
N LYS A 586 11.14 -35.24 23.99
CA LYS A 586 10.37 -36.49 24.03
C LYS A 586 8.88 -36.25 23.90
#